data_AF-A0A957ZC17-F1
#
_entry.id   AF-A0A957ZC17-F1
#
_cell.length_a   1.000
_cell.length_b   1.000
_cell.length_c   1.000
_cell.angle_alpha   90.00
_cell.angle_beta   90.00
_cell.angle_gamma   90.00
#
_symmetry.space_group_name_H-M   'P 1'
#
loop_
_entity.id
_entity.type
_entity.pdbx_description
1 polymer ?
#
loop_
_entity_poly.entity_id
_entity_poly.type
_entity_poly.pdbx_seq_one_letter_code
_entity_poly.pdbx_strand_id
1 'polypeptide(L)'
;RQFTWFTGVILLVVTLFLSFSGYLLPWDQLALWAVTIGTSMAEAIPPKVVGDTVNLLARGAPDIGSSGLLRFYLLHVLFLPLILILFFFVHYYKVVLYGISLPAQEEEIGEDSAKKVPADRRVYF
;
A
#
# COMPACT_ATOMS: atom_id res chain seq x y z
N ARG A 1 -0.82 17.49 11.14
CA ARG A 1 -1.57 16.28 10.65
C ARG A 1 -0.64 15.13 10.19
N GLN A 2 0.49 14.86 10.87
CA GLN A 2 1.53 13.93 10.38
C GLN A 2 1.06 12.47 10.25
N PHE A 3 0.23 11.98 11.18
CA PHE A 3 -0.26 10.60 11.12
C PHE A 3 -1.24 10.35 9.96
N THR A 4 -2.10 11.32 9.64
CA THR A 4 -2.99 11.23 8.48
C THR A 4 -2.18 11.14 7.18
N TRP A 5 -1.10 11.93 7.08
CA TRP A 5 -0.16 11.83 5.97
C TRP A 5 0.49 10.43 5.90
N PHE A 6 0.98 9.89 7.01
CA PHE A 6 1.56 8.55 7.05
C PHE A 6 0.60 7.45 6.57
N THR A 7 -0.66 7.50 7.00
CA THR A 7 -1.69 6.56 6.51
C THR A 7 -1.95 6.73 5.00
N GLY A 8 -1.85 7.94 4.47
CA GLY A 8 -1.92 8.20 3.02
C GLY A 8 -0.73 7.61 2.25
N VAL A 9 0.49 7.68 2.80
CA VAL A 9 1.68 7.03 2.23
C VAL A 9 1.51 5.51 2.21
N ILE A 10 0.95 4.91 3.26
CA ILE A 10 0.63 3.48 3.27
C ILE A 10 -0.35 3.13 2.14
N LEU A 11 -1.43 3.90 1.99
CA LEU A 11 -2.41 3.69 0.92
C LEU A 11 -1.80 3.81 -0.48
N LEU A 12 -0.89 4.78 -0.67
CA LEU A 12 -0.14 4.94 -1.92
C LEU A 12 0.68 3.69 -2.22
N VAL A 13 1.45 3.20 -1.25
CA VAL A 13 2.29 2.00 -1.41
C VAL A 13 1.42 0.77 -1.70
N VAL A 14 0.33 0.56 -0.96
CA VAL A 14 -0.59 -0.57 -1.19
C VAL A 14 -1.18 -0.51 -2.60
N THR A 15 -1.55 0.68 -3.08
CA THR A 15 -2.09 0.87 -4.44
C THR A 15 -1.05 0.53 -5.51
N LEU A 16 0.20 0.95 -5.33
CA LEU A 16 1.29 0.59 -6.25
C LEU A 16 1.49 -0.93 -6.31
N PHE A 17 1.47 -1.61 -5.15
CA PHE A 17 1.53 -3.07 -5.10
C PHE A 17 0.30 -3.74 -5.74
N LEU A 18 -0.90 -3.15 -5.60
CA LEU A 18 -2.11 -3.64 -6.24
C LEU A 18 -1.97 -3.56 -7.76
N SER A 19 -1.52 -2.42 -8.30
CA SER A 19 -1.27 -2.26 -9.74
C SER A 19 -0.21 -3.25 -10.25
N PHE A 20 0.91 -3.42 -9.54
CA PHE A 20 1.96 -4.36 -9.93
C PHE A 20 1.48 -5.82 -9.93
N SER A 21 0.85 -6.26 -8.84
CA SER A 21 0.35 -7.64 -8.72
C SER A 21 -0.78 -7.95 -9.71
N GLY A 22 -1.60 -6.95 -10.07
CA GLY A 22 -2.65 -7.09 -11.07
C GLY A 22 -2.09 -7.21 -12.49
N TYR A 23 -1.03 -6.44 -12.79
CA TYR A 23 -0.33 -6.52 -14.08
C TYR A 23 0.27 -7.90 -14.35
N LEU A 24 0.58 -8.68 -13.32
CA LEU A 24 1.08 -10.04 -13.48
C LEU A 24 0.02 -11.04 -13.98
N LEU A 25 -1.25 -10.82 -13.63
CA LEU A 25 -2.30 -11.85 -13.79
C LEU A 25 -2.59 -12.31 -15.23
N PRO A 26 -2.47 -11.46 -16.27
CA PRO A 26 -2.60 -11.91 -17.66
C PRO A 26 -1.55 -12.93 -18.11
N TRP A 27 -0.44 -13.04 -17.37
CA TRP A 27 0.63 -14.02 -17.60
C TRP A 27 1.26 -13.98 -19.01
N ASP A 28 1.49 -12.76 -19.52
CA ASP A 28 2.19 -12.54 -20.78
C ASP A 28 3.72 -12.43 -20.58
N GLN A 29 4.46 -12.33 -21.69
CA GLN A 29 5.93 -12.29 -21.63
C GLN A 29 6.45 -11.06 -20.86
N LEU A 30 5.77 -9.91 -20.96
CA LEU A 30 6.17 -8.70 -20.24
C LEU A 30 5.89 -8.82 -18.74
N ALA A 31 4.74 -9.38 -18.33
CA ALA A 31 4.44 -9.67 -16.93
C ALA A 31 5.48 -10.59 -16.29
N LEU A 32 5.91 -11.66 -17.00
CA LEU A 32 6.93 -12.58 -16.50
C LEU A 32 8.26 -11.87 -16.25
N TRP A 33 8.68 -10.97 -17.14
CA TRP A 33 9.89 -10.17 -16.94
C TRP A 33 9.73 -9.16 -15.80
N ALA A 34 8.58 -8.48 -15.72
CA ALA A 34 8.30 -7.53 -14.64
C ALA A 34 8.42 -8.18 -13.26
N VAL A 35 7.91 -9.41 -13.11
CA VAL A 35 7.97 -10.12 -11.82
C VAL A 35 9.32 -10.75 -11.56
N THR A 36 10.02 -11.21 -12.60
CA THR A 36 11.41 -11.65 -12.45
C THR A 36 12.28 -10.50 -11.92
N ILE A 37 12.17 -9.31 -12.50
CA ILE A 37 12.89 -8.12 -12.03
C ILE A 37 12.45 -7.74 -10.61
N GLY A 38 11.14 -7.67 -10.35
CA GLY A 38 10.61 -7.28 -9.04
C GLY A 38 11.03 -8.24 -7.91
N THR A 39 11.03 -9.55 -8.17
CA THR A 39 11.48 -10.55 -7.19
C THR A 39 13.00 -10.50 -6.99
N SER A 40 13.79 -10.25 -8.04
CA SER A 40 15.24 -10.01 -7.92
C SER A 40 15.57 -8.75 -7.12
N MET A 41 14.75 -7.69 -7.23
CA MET A 41 14.89 -6.51 -6.37
C MET A 41 14.59 -6.84 -4.89
N ALA A 42 13.67 -7.77 -4.62
CA ALA A 42 13.38 -8.23 -3.27
C ALA A 42 14.54 -9.05 -2.65
N GLU A 43 15.33 -9.77 -3.46
CA GLU A 43 16.55 -10.47 -2.98
C GLU A 43 17.60 -9.49 -2.46
N ALA A 44 17.60 -8.24 -2.96
CA ALA A 44 18.55 -7.22 -2.53
C ALA A 44 18.21 -6.64 -1.14
N ILE A 45 17.10 -7.05 -0.50
CA ILE A 45 16.71 -6.56 0.83
C ILE A 45 17.61 -7.18 1.91
N PRO A 46 18.33 -6.36 2.71
CA PRO A 46 19.10 -6.86 3.85
C PRO A 46 18.20 -7.07 5.09
N PRO A 47 18.51 -8.04 5.97
CA PRO A 47 19.52 -9.09 5.85
C PRO A 47 19.17 -10.12 4.78
N LYS A 48 20.17 -10.73 4.13
CA LYS A 48 19.98 -11.66 2.99
C LYS A 48 18.91 -12.73 3.22
N VAL A 49 18.83 -13.27 4.45
CA VAL A 49 17.82 -14.26 4.84
C VAL A 49 16.39 -13.77 4.61
N VAL A 50 16.12 -12.48 4.82
CA VAL A 50 14.80 -11.87 4.58
C VAL A 50 14.52 -11.82 3.09
N GLY A 51 15.48 -11.35 2.28
CA GLY A 51 15.34 -11.31 0.82
C GLY A 51 15.07 -12.69 0.21
N ASP A 52 15.86 -13.69 0.60
CA ASP A 52 15.72 -15.07 0.15
C ASP A 52 14.35 -15.66 0.54
N THR A 53 13.89 -15.38 1.77
CA THR A 53 12.58 -15.86 2.27
C THR A 53 11.40 -15.21 1.55
N VAL A 54 11.46 -13.88 1.35
CA VAL A 54 10.42 -13.13 0.63
C VAL A 54 10.31 -13.61 -0.81
N ASN A 55 11.45 -13.86 -1.45
CA ASN A 55 11.49 -14.35 -2.82
C ASN A 55 10.90 -15.77 -2.92
N LEU A 56 11.28 -16.67 -2.02
CA LEU A 56 10.73 -18.02 -1.95
C LEU A 56 9.21 -18.01 -1.67
N LEU A 57 8.73 -17.06 -0.86
CA LEU A 57 7.30 -16.89 -0.61
C LEU A 57 6.57 -16.35 -1.86
N ALA A 58 7.17 -15.41 -2.59
CA ALA A 58 6.59 -14.83 -3.80
C ALA A 58 6.57 -15.82 -4.97
N ARG A 59 7.69 -16.49 -5.25
CA ARG A 59 7.82 -17.44 -6.38
C ARG A 59 7.19 -18.80 -6.08
N GLY A 60 7.24 -19.24 -4.82
CA GLY A 60 6.71 -20.55 -4.39
C GLY A 60 7.46 -21.77 -4.92
N ALA A 61 8.56 -21.54 -5.64
CA ALA A 61 9.48 -22.49 -6.25
C ALA A 61 10.80 -21.75 -6.56
N PRO A 62 11.88 -22.43 -6.97
CA PRO A 62 13.11 -21.76 -7.39
C PRO A 62 12.89 -20.74 -8.52
N ASP A 63 12.01 -21.10 -9.46
CA ASP A 63 11.58 -20.25 -10.58
C ASP A 63 10.09 -19.95 -10.50
N ILE A 64 9.67 -18.86 -11.15
CA ILE A 64 8.26 -18.47 -11.15
C ILE A 64 7.46 -19.34 -12.12
N GLY A 65 6.49 -20.06 -11.57
CA GLY A 65 5.59 -20.94 -12.33
C GLY A 65 4.13 -20.77 -11.92
N SER A 66 3.31 -21.80 -12.18
CA SER A 66 1.88 -21.81 -11.83
C SER A 66 1.62 -21.58 -10.34
N SER A 67 2.49 -22.08 -9.46
CA SER A 67 2.40 -21.86 -8.02
C SER A 67 2.60 -20.39 -7.63
N GLY A 68 3.54 -19.70 -8.27
CA GLY A 68 3.77 -18.27 -8.08
C GLY A 68 2.57 -17.44 -8.57
N LEU A 69 2.03 -17.77 -9.75
CA LEU A 69 0.83 -17.11 -10.28
C LEU A 69 -0.35 -17.21 -9.31
N LEU A 70 -0.62 -18.40 -8.77
CA LEU A 70 -1.71 -18.60 -7.82
C LEU A 70 -1.52 -17.76 -6.54
N ARG A 71 -0.29 -17.64 -6.05
CA ARG A 71 0.02 -16.81 -4.87
C ARG A 71 -0.22 -15.33 -5.15
N PHE A 72 0.24 -14.82 -6.30
CA PHE A 72 -0.03 -13.44 -6.71
C PHE A 72 -1.52 -13.18 -6.95
N TYR A 73 -2.26 -14.16 -7.49
CA TYR A 73 -3.71 -14.08 -7.62
C TYR A 73 -4.39 -13.91 -6.25
N LEU A 74 -4.06 -14.78 -5.28
CA LEU A 74 -4.61 -14.67 -3.92
C LEU A 74 -4.20 -13.36 -3.24
N LEU A 75 -2.95 -12.94 -3.44
CA LEU A 75 -2.44 -11.68 -2.90
C LEU A 75 -3.19 -10.47 -3.49
N HIS A 76 -3.44 -10.46 -4.80
CA HIS A 76 -4.08 -9.34 -5.50
C HIS A 76 -5.59 -9.28 -5.27
N VAL A 77 -6.27 -10.42 -5.28
CA VAL A 77 -7.74 -10.46 -5.22
C VAL A 77 -8.27 -10.42 -3.79
N LEU A 78 -7.53 -10.99 -2.83
CA LEU A 78 -7.98 -11.11 -1.45
C LEU A 78 -7.18 -10.21 -0.49
N PHE A 79 -5.86 -10.42 -0.39
CA PHE A 79 -5.07 -9.81 0.69
C PHE A 79 -4.89 -8.30 0.52
N LEU A 80 -4.42 -7.83 -0.65
CA LEU A 80 -4.18 -6.40 -0.87
C LEU A 80 -5.47 -5.56 -0.80
N PRO A 81 -6.62 -5.97 -1.39
CA PRO A 81 -7.87 -5.24 -1.24
C PRO A 81 -8.33 -5.16 0.21
N LEU A 82 -8.15 -6.23 1.01
CA LEU A 82 -8.52 -6.22 2.42
C LEU A 82 -7.66 -5.23 3.23
N ILE A 83 -6.36 -5.19 2.97
CA ILE A 83 -5.45 -4.20 3.57
C ILE A 83 -5.82 -2.78 3.13
N LEU A 84 -6.11 -2.59 1.84
CA LEU A 84 -6.51 -1.30 1.28
C LEU A 84 -7.77 -0.78 1.97
N ILE A 85 -8.81 -1.62 2.10
CA ILE A 85 -10.06 -1.27 2.77
C ILE A 85 -9.82 -0.89 4.24
N LEU A 86 -9.02 -1.68 4.96
CA LEU A 86 -8.68 -1.40 6.36
C LEU A 86 -8.01 -0.03 6.52
N PHE A 87 -6.97 0.25 5.74
CA PHE A 87 -6.26 1.53 5.81
C PHE A 87 -7.08 2.69 5.27
N PHE A 88 -7.98 2.45 4.31
CA PHE A 88 -8.90 3.45 3.80
C PHE A 88 -9.82 3.94 4.92
N PHE A 89 -10.42 3.03 5.69
CA PHE A 89 -11.27 3.42 6.83
C PHE A 89 -10.47 4.16 7.91
N VAL A 90 -9.25 3.72 8.22
CA VAL A 90 -8.38 4.41 9.18
C VAL A 90 -8.05 5.83 8.70
N HIS A 91 -7.65 5.97 7.44
CA HIS A 91 -7.32 7.27 6.85
C HIS A 91 -8.54 8.20 6.84
N TYR A 92 -9.68 7.70 6.37
CA TYR A 92 -10.94 8.44 6.31
C TYR A 92 -11.39 8.90 7.71
N TYR A 93 -11.39 8.00 8.69
CA TYR A 93 -11.74 8.34 10.07
C TYR A 93 -10.85 9.47 10.64
N LYS A 94 -9.56 9.47 10.31
CA LYS A 94 -8.63 10.53 10.72
C LYS A 94 -8.93 11.84 10.01
N VAL A 95 -9.29 11.83 8.73
CA VAL A 95 -9.71 13.03 8.02
C VAL A 95 -10.96 13.62 8.66
N VAL A 96 -11.96 12.81 9.02
CA VAL A 96 -13.16 13.28 9.74
C VAL A 96 -12.82 13.84 11.12
N LEU A 97 -11.86 13.22 11.84
CA LEU A 97 -11.48 13.63 13.19
C LEU A 97 -10.67 14.94 13.23
N TYR A 98 -9.82 15.20 12.24
CA TYR A 98 -8.89 16.34 12.22
C TYR A 98 -9.19 17.39 11.14
N GLY A 99 -10.23 17.16 10.34
CA GLY A 99 -10.64 18.03 9.25
C GLY A 99 -9.65 18.09 8.09
N ILE A 100 -10.07 18.81 7.05
CA ILE A 100 -9.25 19.14 5.89
C ILE A 100 -8.31 20.29 6.26
N SER A 101 -7.15 20.38 5.60
CA SER A 101 -6.25 21.53 5.76
C SER A 101 -6.89 22.82 5.28
N LEU A 102 -6.55 23.90 5.97
CA LEU A 102 -6.83 25.24 5.47
C LEU A 102 -6.01 25.51 4.20
N PRO A 103 -6.41 26.46 3.36
CA PRO A 103 -5.56 26.95 2.29
C PRO A 103 -4.19 27.38 2.84
N ALA A 104 -3.13 27.18 2.06
CA ALA A 104 -1.76 27.44 2.51
C ALA A 104 -1.54 28.90 2.96
N GLN A 105 -2.35 29.84 2.49
CA GLN A 105 -2.29 31.25 2.88
C GLN A 105 -2.88 31.53 4.27
N GLU A 106 -3.80 30.68 4.74
CA GLU A 106 -4.52 30.83 6.01
C GLU A 106 -3.93 29.95 7.13
N GLU A 107 -2.96 29.09 6.80
CA GLU A 107 -2.36 28.16 7.75
C GLU A 107 -1.12 28.81 8.39
N GLU A 108 -1.18 29.11 9.69
CA GLU A 108 -0.05 29.69 10.41
C GLU A 108 1.12 28.69 10.51
N ILE A 109 2.27 29.09 9.97
CA ILE A 109 3.48 28.26 9.91
C ILE A 109 4.02 28.07 11.33
N GLY A 110 3.94 26.85 11.84
CA GLY A 110 4.50 26.45 13.14
C GLY A 110 3.47 26.11 14.22
N GLU A 111 2.19 26.43 14.02
CA GLU A 111 1.12 25.91 14.86
C GLU A 111 0.65 24.53 14.37
N ASP A 112 0.36 23.59 15.29
CA ASP A 112 -0.32 22.35 14.88
C ASP A 112 -1.77 22.65 14.51
N SER A 113 -2.00 22.85 13.21
CA SER A 113 -3.32 23.06 12.63
C SER A 113 -4.24 21.84 12.76
N ALA A 114 -3.72 20.68 13.20
CA ALA A 114 -4.48 19.45 13.40
C ALA A 114 -5.26 19.44 14.73
N LYS A 115 -6.10 20.46 14.94
CA LYS A 115 -7.02 20.49 16.09
C LYS A 115 -8.15 19.47 15.84
N LYS A 116 -8.53 18.71 16.87
CA LYS A 116 -9.65 17.75 16.76
C LYS A 116 -10.93 18.52 16.46
N VAL A 117 -11.65 18.09 15.43
CA VAL A 117 -12.96 18.66 15.08
C VAL A 117 -13.97 18.27 16.18
N PRO A 118 -14.69 19.25 16.78
CA PRO A 118 -15.77 19.00 17.73
C PRO A 118 -16.79 18.01 17.17
N ALA A 119 -17.31 17.11 18.01
CA ALA A 119 -18.15 16.00 17.55
C ALA A 119 -19.43 16.48 16.84
N ASP A 120 -19.97 17.62 17.25
CA ASP A 120 -21.13 18.32 16.68
C ASP A 120 -20.87 18.92 15.29
N ARG A 121 -19.61 19.15 14.92
CA ARG A 121 -19.21 19.73 13.62
C ARG A 121 -18.61 18.72 12.65
N ARG A 122 -18.55 17.43 13.01
CA ARG A 122 -18.03 16.40 12.11
C ARG A 122 -19.06 16.09 11.04
N VAL A 123 -18.66 16.26 9.79
CA VAL A 123 -19.46 15.84 8.63
C VAL A 123 -19.06 14.41 8.30
N TYR A 124 -20.00 13.50 8.50
CA TYR A 124 -19.92 12.13 7.99
C TYR A 124 -20.70 12.16 6.67
N PHE A 125 -20.00 12.00 5.56
CA PHE A 125 -20.67 11.82 4.27
C PHE A 125 -21.23 10.40 4.19
#